data_AF-A0A1Y2R8E4-F1
#
_entry.id   AF-A0A1Y2R8E4-F1
#
_cell.length_a   1.000
_cell.length_b   1.000
_cell.length_c   1.000
_cell.angle_alpha   90.00
_cell.angle_beta   90.00
_cell.angle_gamma   90.00
#
_symmetry.space_group_name_H-M   'P 1'
#
loop_
_entity.id
_entity.type
_entity.pdbx_description
1 polymer ?
#
loop_
_entity_poly.entity_id
_entity_poly.type
_entity_poly.pdbx_seq_one_letter_code
_entity_poly.pdbx_strand_id
1 'polypeptide(L)'
;MKETVFYIVISIKTASGFEKISQFFIGDDKESVTDLFSTLKGDEDFDDANILLLELMEKKGTLPVNMRLIRCSLEELGDNCKLIIKHIFTHYNLKKP
;
A
#
# COMPACT_ATOMS: atom_id res chain seq x y z
N MET A 1 15.61 19.47 3.37
CA MET A 1 15.07 18.21 3.92
C MET A 1 14.72 17.30 2.75
N LYS A 2 15.11 16.02 2.75
CA LYS A 2 14.70 15.11 1.66
C LYS A 2 13.19 14.87 1.78
N GLU A 3 12.46 15.04 0.68
CA GLU A 3 11.05 14.73 0.59
C GLU A 3 10.85 13.24 0.92
N THR A 4 10.12 12.96 1.99
CA THR A 4 9.72 11.59 2.34
C THR A 4 8.40 11.33 1.63
N VAL A 5 8.33 10.23 0.90
CA VAL A 5 7.12 9.88 0.15
C VAL A 5 6.75 8.43 0.37
N PHE A 6 5.45 8.17 0.32
CA PHE A 6 4.89 6.87 0.64
C PHE A 6 4.19 6.23 -0.57
N TYR A 7 4.33 4.92 -0.67
CA TYR A 7 3.75 4.11 -1.71
C TYR A 7 3.09 2.87 -1.15
N ILE A 8 2.03 2.41 -1.81
CA ILE A 8 1.52 1.05 -1.64
C ILE A 8 1.89 0.25 -2.87
N VAL A 9 2.65 -0.81 -2.69
CA VAL A 9 3.05 -1.74 -3.74
C VAL A 9 2.17 -2.98 -3.68
N ILE A 10 1.70 -3.44 -4.84
CA ILE A 10 0.97 -4.70 -4.95
C ILE A 10 1.87 -5.71 -5.67
N SER A 11 2.05 -6.87 -5.05
CA SER A 11 2.85 -7.97 -5.57
C SER A 11 2.02 -9.25 -5.59
N ILE A 12 2.31 -10.14 -6.55
CA ILE A 12 1.67 -11.45 -6.69
C ILE A 12 2.69 -12.57 -6.54
N LYS A 13 2.38 -13.61 -5.77
CA LYS A 13 3.20 -14.82 -5.63
C LYS A 13 3.15 -15.60 -6.94
N THR A 14 4.31 -15.79 -7.55
CA THR A 14 4.52 -16.61 -8.75
C THR A 14 5.48 -17.76 -8.42
N ALA A 15 5.69 -18.65 -9.38
CA ALA A 15 6.67 -19.74 -9.24
C ALA A 15 8.11 -19.23 -9.01
N SER A 16 8.45 -18.01 -9.46
CA SER A 16 9.76 -17.38 -9.25
C SER A 16 9.84 -16.51 -7.99
N GLY A 17 8.76 -16.41 -7.22
CA GLY A 17 8.65 -15.52 -6.06
C GLY A 17 7.62 -14.43 -6.25
N PHE A 18 7.66 -13.40 -5.41
CA PHE A 18 6.73 -12.27 -5.51
C PHE A 18 7.15 -11.33 -6.64
N GLU A 19 6.24 -11.10 -7.58
CA GLU A 19 6.40 -10.17 -8.68
C GLU A 19 5.53 -8.95 -8.46
N LYS A 20 6.13 -7.76 -8.54
CA LYS A 20 5.40 -6.51 -8.41
C LYS A 20 4.52 -6.27 -9.64
N ILE A 21 3.23 -6.08 -9.42
CA ILE A 21 2.25 -5.83 -10.49
C ILE A 21 1.74 -4.39 -10.53
N SER A 22 1.83 -3.66 -9.41
CA SER A 22 1.35 -2.28 -9.34
C SER A 22 2.02 -1.48 -8.21
N GLN A 23 1.92 -0.16 -8.31
CA GLN A 23 2.32 0.79 -7.27
C GLN A 23 1.43 2.01 -7.29
N PHE A 24 0.92 2.39 -6.12
CA PHE A 24 0.25 3.66 -5.88
C PHE A 24 1.18 4.62 -5.15
N PHE A 25 1.24 5.88 -5.60
CA PHE A 25 1.78 6.99 -4.81
C PHE A 25 0.68 7.54 -3.93
N ILE A 26 0.90 7.59 -2.61
CA ILE A 26 -0.13 7.97 -1.65
C ILE A 26 0.03 9.43 -1.20
N GLY A 27 1.27 9.87 -0.98
CA GLY A 27 1.58 11.23 -0.51
C GLY A 27 2.83 11.26 0.37
N ASP A 28 2.96 12.33 1.15
CA ASP A 28 4.07 12.61 2.06
C ASP A 28 3.66 12.70 3.55
N ASP A 29 2.36 12.60 3.85
CA ASP A 29 1.83 12.57 5.21
C ASP A 29 1.84 11.15 5.80
N LYS A 30 2.82 10.89 6.67
CA LYS A 30 3.00 9.57 7.30
C LYS A 30 1.80 9.12 8.13
N GLU A 31 1.15 10.02 8.87
CA GLU A 31 0.04 9.67 9.76
C GLU A 31 -1.17 9.27 8.92
N SER A 32 -1.55 10.13 7.97
CA SER A 32 -2.64 9.86 7.01
C SER A 32 -2.45 8.55 6.24
N VAL A 33 -1.22 8.26 5.82
CA VAL A 33 -0.88 7.01 5.09
C VAL A 33 -0.95 5.79 6.00
N THR A 34 -0.46 5.89 7.23
CA THR A 34 -0.50 4.78 8.20
C THR A 34 -1.93 4.46 8.59
N ASP A 35 -2.76 5.49 8.78
CA ASP A 35 -4.19 5.37 9.04
C ASP A 35 -4.90 4.70 7.87
N LEU A 36 -4.67 5.16 6.63
CA LEU A 36 -5.20 4.48 5.43
C LEU A 36 -4.86 2.99 5.44
N PHE A 37 -3.58 2.64 5.62
CA PHE A 37 -3.14 1.26 5.53
C PHE A 37 -3.78 0.37 6.63
N SER A 38 -4.00 0.93 7.82
CA SER A 38 -4.67 0.22 8.92
C SER A 38 -6.14 -0.13 8.63
N THR A 39 -6.76 0.54 7.66
CA THR A 39 -8.15 0.26 7.24
C THR A 39 -8.24 -0.75 6.09
N LEU A 40 -7.10 -1.16 5.51
CA LEU A 40 -7.10 -2.13 4.42
C LEU A 40 -7.41 -3.52 4.94
N LYS A 41 -8.16 -4.29 4.14
CA LYS A 41 -8.53 -5.67 4.42
C LYS A 41 -7.37 -6.60 4.09
N GLY A 42 -7.15 -7.58 4.95
CA GLY A 42 -6.10 -8.58 4.79
C GLY A 42 -5.53 -8.97 6.14
N ASP A 43 -4.55 -9.86 6.09
CA ASP A 43 -3.90 -10.40 7.27
C ASP A 43 -2.39 -10.09 7.27
N GLU A 44 -1.84 -9.80 8.44
CA GLU A 44 -0.40 -9.70 8.66
C GLU A 44 0.23 -11.10 8.82
N ASP A 45 -0.58 -12.12 9.10
CA ASP A 45 -0.14 -13.50 9.28
C ASP A 45 0.31 -14.16 7.97
N PHE A 46 1.21 -15.12 8.14
CA PHE A 46 1.88 -15.84 7.06
C PHE A 46 1.19 -17.19 6.85
N ASP A 47 0.01 -17.17 6.23
CA ASP A 47 -0.54 -18.38 5.61
C ASP A 47 -0.11 -18.46 4.13
N ASP A 48 0.39 -19.62 3.74
CA ASP A 48 0.97 -19.90 2.42
C ASP A 48 -0.07 -19.86 1.28
N ALA A 49 -1.36 -19.88 1.64
CA ALA A 49 -2.49 -19.83 0.72
C ALA A 49 -2.69 -18.46 0.04
N ASN A 50 -2.13 -17.38 0.60
CA ASN A 50 -2.41 -16.03 0.10
C ASN A 50 -1.39 -15.59 -0.97
N ILE A 51 -1.92 -15.31 -2.17
CA ILE A 51 -1.14 -15.06 -3.39
C ILE A 51 -0.88 -13.56 -3.61
N LEU A 52 -1.69 -12.66 -3.03
CA LEU A 52 -1.56 -11.21 -3.22
C LEU A 52 -1.01 -10.53 -1.97
N LEU A 53 -0.08 -9.61 -2.17
CA LEU A 53 0.62 -8.89 -1.13
C LEU A 53 0.49 -7.38 -1.37
N LEU A 54 0.14 -6.64 -0.30
CA LEU A 54 0.21 -5.19 -0.28
C LEU A 54 1.30 -4.76 0.69
N GLU A 55 2.22 -3.93 0.22
CA GLU A 55 3.34 -3.42 1.01
C GLU A 55 3.26 -1.90 1.10
N LEU A 56 3.23 -1.37 2.32
CA LEU A 56 3.41 0.04 2.57
C LEU A 56 4.92 0.35 2.62
N MET A 57 5.38 1.15 1.66
CA MET A 57 6.78 1.54 1.54
C MET A 57 6.97 3.04 1.81
N GLU A 58 7.98 3.36 2.61
CA GLU A 58 8.50 4.72 2.77
C GLU A 58 9.76 4.88 1.92
N LYS A 59 9.85 5.94 1.11
CA LYS A 59 11.06 6.27 0.36
C LYS A 59 11.68 7.54 0.93
N LYS A 60 12.85 7.38 1.54
CA LYS A 60 13.70 8.50 2.02
C LYS A 60 14.91 8.64 1.10
N GLY A 61 14.82 9.52 0.10
CA GLY A 61 15.85 9.64 -0.94
C GLY A 61 15.84 8.46 -1.90
N THR A 62 16.92 7.68 -1.97
CA THR A 62 17.06 6.56 -2.93
C THR A 62 16.67 5.19 -2.37
N LEU A 63 16.56 5.05 -1.04
CA LEU A 63 16.32 3.77 -0.40
C LEU A 63 14.85 3.62 -0.01
N PRO A 64 14.13 2.62 -0.56
CA PRO A 64 12.82 2.23 -0.07
C PRO A 64 12.95 1.41 1.20
N VAL A 65 12.08 1.69 2.18
CA VAL A 65 11.97 0.98 3.46
C VAL A 65 10.56 0.41 3.53
N ASN A 66 10.44 -0.91 3.66
CA ASN A 66 9.15 -1.55 3.93
C ASN A 66 8.73 -1.21 5.36
N MET A 67 7.53 -0.64 5.52
CA MET A 67 6.98 -0.29 6.83
C MET A 67 5.99 -1.31 7.33
N ARG A 68 5.09 -1.79 6.47
CA ARG A 68 4.02 -2.75 6.80
C ARG A 68 3.69 -3.58 5.59
N LEU A 69 3.21 -4.80 5.81
CA LEU A 69 2.74 -5.70 4.78
C LEU A 69 1.45 -6.38 5.22
N ILE A 70 0.53 -6.57 4.29
CA ILE A 70 -0.64 -7.43 4.48
C ILE A 70 -0.80 -8.34 3.26
N ARG A 71 -1.30 -9.54 3.48
CA ARG A 71 -1.76 -10.44 2.44
C ARG A 71 -3.26 -10.36 2.32
N CYS A 72 -3.78 -10.48 1.11
CA CYS A 72 -5.20 -10.42 0.90
C CYS A 72 -5.65 -11.39 -0.21
N SER A 73 -6.93 -11.71 -0.21
CA SER A 73 -7.62 -12.34 -1.33
C SER A 73 -7.80 -11.35 -2.50
N LEU A 74 -8.26 -11.86 -3.64
CA LEU A 74 -8.59 -11.02 -4.80
C LEU A 74 -9.76 -10.07 -4.52
N GLU A 75 -10.76 -10.53 -3.76
CA GLU A 75 -11.92 -9.71 -3.39
C GLU A 75 -11.51 -8.54 -2.49
N GLU A 76 -10.72 -8.84 -1.45
CA GLU A 76 -10.14 -7.82 -0.58
C GLU A 76 -9.23 -6.87 -1.33
N LEU A 77 -8.43 -7.34 -2.29
CA LEU A 77 -7.63 -6.47 -3.14
C LEU A 77 -8.50 -5.46 -3.90
N GLY A 78 -9.63 -5.91 -4.44
CA GLY A 78 -10.59 -5.05 -5.13
C GLY A 78 -11.15 -3.96 -4.20
N ASP A 79 -11.49 -4.31 -2.97
CA ASP A 79 -11.96 -3.35 -1.97
C ASP A 79 -10.86 -2.39 -1.49
N ASN A 80 -9.64 -2.90 -1.28
CA ASN A 80 -8.48 -2.11 -0.91
C ASN A 80 -8.15 -1.07 -1.99
N CYS A 81 -8.20 -1.46 -3.26
CA CYS A 81 -8.00 -0.53 -4.37
C CYS A 81 -9.01 0.63 -4.33
N LYS A 82 -10.29 0.37 -4.01
CA LYS A 82 -11.30 1.43 -3.87
C LYS A 82 -10.94 2.40 -2.74
N LEU A 83 -10.52 1.89 -1.58
CA LEU A 83 -10.12 2.71 -0.44
C LEU A 83 -8.89 3.56 -0.76
N ILE A 84 -7.86 2.96 -1.36
CA ILE A 84 -6.62 3.64 -1.75
C ILE A 84 -6.92 4.77 -2.75
N ILE A 85 -7.67 4.47 -3.82
CA ILE A 85 -8.01 5.46 -4.85
C ILE A 85 -8.86 6.60 -4.26
N LYS A 86 -9.81 6.28 -3.37
CA LYS A 86 -10.63 7.30 -2.69
C LYS A 86 -9.77 8.21 -1.79
N HIS A 87 -8.81 7.64 -1.08
CA HIS A 87 -7.87 8.40 -0.25
C HIS A 87 -7.03 9.35 -1.10
N ILE A 88 -6.41 8.83 -2.17
CA ILE A 88 -5.61 9.62 -3.13
C ILE A 88 -6.47 10.76 -3.69
N PHE A 89 -7.69 10.47 -4.17
CA PHE A 89 -8.58 11.49 -4.70
C PHE A 89 -8.87 12.59 -3.67
N THR A 90 -9.19 12.21 -2.44
CA THR A 90 -9.49 13.15 -1.34
C THR A 90 -8.26 14.00 -1.01
N HIS A 91 -7.10 13.38 -0.84
CA HIS A 91 -5.86 14.05 -0.47
C HIS A 91 -5.43 15.09 -1.52
N TYR A 92 -5.54 14.77 -2.82
CA TYR A 92 -5.11 15.68 -3.88
C TYR A 92 -6.15 16.70 -4.35
N ASN A 93 -7.45 16.42 -4.22
CA ASN A 93 -8.50 17.28 -4.79
C ASN A 93 -9.33 18.03 -3.75
N LEU A 94 -9.41 17.52 -2.52
CA LEU A 94 -10.17 18.14 -1.45
C LEU A 94 -9.17 18.75 -0.46
N LYS A 95 -8.77 20.00 -0.71
CA LYS A 95 -8.15 20.83 0.35
C LYS A 95 -9.10 20.79 1.55
N LYS A 96 -8.59 20.51 2.76
CA LYS A 96 -9.36 20.73 3.99
C LYS A 96 -9.96 22.14 3.91
N PRO A 97 -11.27 22.31 4.19
CA PRO A 97 -11.86 23.65 4.31
C PRO A 97 -11.13 24.47 5.38
#